data_AF-A0A2X1RT82-F1
#
_entry.id   AF-A0A2X1RT82-F1
#
_cell.length_a   1.000
_cell.length_b   1.000
_cell.length_c   1.000
_cell.angle_alpha   90.00
_cell.angle_beta   90.00
_cell.angle_gamma   90.00
#
_symmetry.space_group_name_H-M   'P 1'
#
loop_
_entity.id
_entity.type
_entity.pdbx_description
1 polymer ?
#
loop_
_entity_poly.entity_id
_entity_poly.type
_entity_poly.pdbx_seq_one_letter_code
_entity_poly.pdbx_strand_id
1 'polypeptide(L)'
;MKQIVYIDMDNVMVDFPSGIAKLDDKTKREYEGRYDEVEGIFSLMEPMPNAISAVHKLMKKYHIYVLSTAPWHNPSAWSDKVKWIQHYFGEEKGSALYKRLILSHHKNLNQGDYLIDDRAKNGAGKFQGEHVHFGTEQFTNWNCVLSYLGCGPFTPSDILQDCLKKSAALVQVENEEQSRVIDAFADRYKWQVFNLACVYANENNNRTEKQSI
;
A
#
# COMPACT_ATOMS: atom_id res chain seq x y z
N MET A 1 14.31 18.69 11.47
CA MET A 1 13.11 17.86 11.73
C MET A 1 12.84 16.99 10.52
N LYS A 2 12.29 15.78 10.67
CA LYS A 2 11.85 15.00 9.50
C LYS A 2 10.62 15.68 8.90
N GLN A 3 10.54 15.73 7.58
CA GLN A 3 9.36 16.25 6.87
C GLN A 3 8.14 15.35 7.09
N ILE A 4 6.95 15.93 7.06
CA ILE A 4 5.66 15.25 7.25
C ILE A 4 5.10 14.85 5.88
N VAL A 5 4.80 13.56 5.72
CA VAL A 5 4.14 13.02 4.54
C VAL A 5 2.81 12.42 4.96
N TYR A 6 1.74 12.91 4.34
CA TYR A 6 0.42 12.31 4.42
C TYR A 6 0.23 11.31 3.27
N ILE A 7 -0.43 10.21 3.58
CA ILE A 7 -0.76 9.17 2.60
C ILE A 7 -2.27 8.94 2.65
N ASP A 8 -2.95 9.06 1.52
CA ASP A 8 -4.36 8.66 1.40
C ASP A 8 -4.51 7.13 1.50
N MET A 9 -5.71 6.66 1.84
CA MET A 9 -6.00 5.23 1.84
C MET A 9 -6.50 4.75 0.49
N ASP A 10 -7.65 5.26 0.04
CA ASP A 10 -8.40 4.66 -1.06
C ASP A 10 -7.65 4.80 -2.39
N ASN A 11 -7.39 3.68 -3.07
CA ASN A 11 -6.57 3.55 -4.28
C ASN A 11 -5.09 3.96 -4.16
N VAL A 12 -4.61 4.23 -2.95
CA VAL A 12 -3.19 4.53 -2.68
C VAL A 12 -2.57 3.46 -1.78
N MET A 13 -3.15 3.24 -0.59
CA MET A 13 -2.80 2.15 0.31
C MET A 13 -3.71 0.93 0.14
N VAL A 14 -5.00 1.16 -0.13
CA VAL A 14 -6.03 0.12 -0.24
C VAL A 14 -6.59 0.07 -1.65
N ASP A 15 -6.90 -1.13 -2.14
CA ASP A 15 -7.48 -1.37 -3.46
C ASP A 15 -9.01 -1.36 -3.35
N PHE A 16 -9.64 -0.21 -3.61
CA PHE A 16 -11.10 -0.06 -3.51
C PHE A 16 -11.87 -1.04 -4.44
N PRO A 17 -11.47 -1.22 -5.73
CA PRO A 17 -12.01 -2.27 -6.59
C PRO A 17 -12.02 -3.67 -5.97
N SER A 18 -10.99 -4.05 -5.22
CA SER A 18 -10.94 -5.37 -4.55
C SER A 18 -12.07 -5.57 -3.52
N GLY A 19 -12.48 -4.49 -2.83
CA GLY A 19 -13.62 -4.52 -1.92
C GLY A 19 -14.94 -4.72 -2.66
N ILE A 20 -15.14 -4.00 -3.77
CA ILE A 20 -16.32 -4.14 -4.64
C ILE A 20 -16.42 -5.57 -5.19
N ALA A 21 -15.29 -6.15 -5.62
CA ALA A 21 -15.26 -7.50 -6.18
C ALA A 21 -15.83 -8.56 -5.23
N LYS A 22 -15.63 -8.38 -3.92
CA LYS A 22 -16.10 -9.28 -2.84
C LYS A 22 -17.58 -9.13 -2.48
N LEU A 23 -18.28 -8.11 -2.99
CA LEU A 23 -19.71 -7.93 -2.76
C LEU A 23 -20.55 -8.92 -3.59
N ASP A 24 -21.71 -9.31 -3.09
CA ASP A 24 -22.69 -10.09 -3.84
C ASP A 24 -23.38 -9.24 -4.92
N ASP A 25 -23.93 -9.90 -5.94
CA ASP A 25 -24.51 -9.21 -7.10
C ASP A 25 -25.74 -8.35 -6.77
N LYS A 26 -26.49 -8.69 -5.71
CA LYS A 26 -27.63 -7.87 -5.29
C LYS A 26 -27.12 -6.55 -4.70
N THR A 27 -26.15 -6.61 -3.79
CA THR A 27 -25.52 -5.43 -3.22
C THR A 27 -24.84 -4.59 -4.29
N LYS A 28 -24.14 -5.21 -5.25
CA LYS A 28 -23.53 -4.49 -6.38
C LYS A 28 -24.55 -3.69 -7.18
N ARG A 29 -25.70 -4.28 -7.52
CA ARG A 29 -26.78 -3.57 -8.24
C ARG A 29 -27.40 -2.45 -7.41
N GLU A 30 -27.61 -2.68 -6.12
CA GLU A 30 -28.25 -1.69 -5.23
C GLU A 30 -27.41 -0.42 -5.02
N TYR A 31 -26.08 -0.58 -5.00
CA TYR A 31 -25.12 0.50 -4.73
C TYR A 31 -24.33 0.95 -5.96
N GLU A 32 -24.82 0.64 -7.17
CA GLU A 32 -24.14 1.04 -8.41
C GLU A 32 -23.89 2.56 -8.43
N GLY A 33 -22.61 2.95 -8.65
CA GLY A 33 -22.17 4.35 -8.64
C GLY A 33 -21.95 4.97 -7.25
N ARG A 34 -22.27 4.26 -6.17
CA ARG A 34 -22.14 4.70 -4.77
C ARG A 34 -21.66 3.57 -3.85
N TYR A 35 -20.75 2.74 -4.37
CA TYR A 35 -20.22 1.58 -3.65
C TYR A 35 -19.54 1.95 -2.33
N ASP A 36 -19.04 3.18 -2.20
CA ASP A 36 -18.45 3.70 -0.98
C ASP A 36 -19.49 3.90 0.15
N GLU A 37 -20.78 3.81 -0.16
CA GLU A 37 -21.88 3.81 0.82
C GLU A 37 -22.19 2.42 1.39
N VAL A 38 -21.61 1.34 0.85
CA VAL A 38 -21.86 -0.02 1.34
C VAL A 38 -21.23 -0.18 2.73
N GLU A 39 -22.05 -0.53 3.71
CA GLU A 39 -21.59 -0.80 5.08
C GLU A 39 -20.54 -1.93 5.08
N GLY A 40 -19.42 -1.69 5.76
CA GLY A 40 -18.35 -2.67 5.94
C GLY A 40 -17.40 -2.84 4.74
N ILE A 41 -17.67 -2.20 3.59
CA ILE A 41 -16.89 -2.43 2.36
C ILE A 41 -15.39 -2.14 2.55
N PHE A 42 -15.04 -1.11 3.32
CA PHE A 42 -13.65 -0.71 3.56
C PHE A 42 -12.84 -1.75 4.32
N SER A 43 -13.50 -2.59 5.13
CA SER A 43 -12.85 -3.71 5.81
C SER A 43 -12.56 -4.89 4.86
N LEU A 44 -13.17 -4.93 3.67
CA LEU A 44 -12.99 -5.99 2.68
C LEU A 44 -11.81 -5.73 1.72
N MET A 45 -11.27 -4.51 1.70
CA MET A 45 -10.27 -4.10 0.70
C MET A 45 -8.90 -4.72 0.98
N GLU A 46 -8.26 -5.20 -0.08
CA GLU A 46 -6.87 -5.64 -0.06
C GLU A 46 -5.89 -4.46 -0.17
N PRO A 47 -4.62 -4.62 0.19
CA PRO A 47 -3.60 -3.59 -0.04
C PRO A 47 -3.30 -3.39 -1.53
N MET A 48 -3.08 -2.14 -1.92
CA MET A 48 -2.47 -1.80 -3.20
C MET A 48 -1.08 -2.46 -3.33
N PRO A 49 -0.65 -2.87 -4.54
CA PRO A 49 0.66 -3.48 -4.73
C PRO A 49 1.80 -2.61 -4.15
N ASN A 50 2.64 -3.23 -3.33
CA ASN A 50 3.79 -2.62 -2.66
C ASN A 50 3.48 -1.49 -1.63
N ALA A 51 2.21 -1.26 -1.29
CA ALA A 51 1.82 -0.14 -0.43
C ALA A 51 2.33 -0.29 1.01
N ILE A 52 2.29 -1.50 1.57
CA ILE A 52 2.71 -1.74 2.95
C ILE A 52 4.21 -1.51 3.09
N SER A 53 5.00 -2.06 2.17
CA SER A 53 6.44 -1.84 2.13
C SER A 53 6.80 -0.39 1.85
N ALA A 54 6.06 0.33 1.00
CA ALA A 54 6.30 1.76 0.75
C ALA A 54 6.18 2.57 2.04
N VAL A 55 5.12 2.35 2.82
CA VAL A 55 4.90 3.05 4.09
C VAL A 55 6.08 2.82 5.03
N HIS A 56 6.51 1.56 5.22
CA HIS A 56 7.66 1.26 6.08
C HIS A 56 8.95 1.91 5.58
N LYS A 57 9.17 1.96 4.26
CA LYS A 57 10.35 2.60 3.66
C LYS A 57 10.34 4.11 3.87
N LEU A 58 9.20 4.75 3.65
CA LEU A 58 9.01 6.19 3.88
C LEU A 58 9.22 6.55 5.36
N MET A 59 8.73 5.74 6.30
CA MET A 59 8.90 5.96 7.75
C MET A 59 10.37 6.02 8.21
N LYS A 60 11.30 5.44 7.45
CA LYS A 60 12.75 5.54 7.74
C LYS A 60 13.21 7.00 7.61
N LYS A 61 12.67 7.75 6.65
CA LYS A 61 13.11 9.12 6.30
C LYS A 61 12.14 10.22 6.77
N TYR A 62 10.84 9.95 6.78
CA TYR A 62 9.77 10.93 6.96
C TYR A 62 8.92 10.65 8.21
N HIS A 63 8.18 11.67 8.68
CA HIS A 63 7.08 11.50 9.61
C HIS A 63 5.80 11.18 8.84
N ILE A 64 5.37 9.92 8.94
CA ILE A 64 4.21 9.43 8.18
C ILE A 64 2.93 9.50 8.99
N TYR A 65 1.87 9.95 8.33
CA TYR A 65 0.50 9.92 8.80
C TYR A 65 -0.42 9.47 7.67
N VAL A 66 -1.46 8.74 8.01
CA VAL A 66 -2.54 8.43 7.07
C VAL A 66 -3.55 9.56 7.14
N LEU A 67 -3.93 10.10 5.97
CA LEU A 67 -4.92 11.17 5.86
C LEU A 67 -6.00 10.75 4.87
N SER A 68 -7.07 10.18 5.40
CA SER A 68 -8.17 9.63 4.61
C SER A 68 -9.45 10.42 4.83
N THR A 69 -10.35 10.39 3.84
CA THR A 69 -11.74 10.80 4.02
C THR A 69 -12.59 9.54 4.23
N ALA A 70 -13.58 9.60 5.13
CA ALA A 70 -14.62 8.59 5.23
C ALA A 70 -15.90 9.14 4.55
N PRO A 71 -16.61 8.38 3.71
CA PRO A 71 -17.82 8.87 3.05
C PRO A 71 -18.90 9.32 4.04
N TRP A 72 -19.61 10.39 3.71
CA TRP A 72 -20.62 10.99 4.60
C TRP A 72 -21.78 10.04 4.90
N HIS A 73 -22.19 9.26 3.90
CA HIS A 73 -23.30 8.29 4.00
C HIS A 73 -22.85 6.90 4.45
N ASN A 74 -21.59 6.72 4.86
CA ASN A 74 -21.08 5.44 5.36
C ASN A 74 -20.38 5.61 6.72
N PRO A 75 -21.12 5.59 7.84
CA PRO A 75 -20.52 5.68 9.16
C PRO A 75 -19.55 4.55 9.49
N SER A 76 -19.72 3.34 8.93
CA SER A 76 -18.83 2.21 9.23
C SER A 76 -17.41 2.45 8.74
N ALA A 77 -17.26 3.19 7.62
CA ALA A 77 -16.00 3.49 6.97
C ALA A 77 -14.94 4.08 7.92
N TRP A 78 -15.38 4.87 8.91
CA TRP A 78 -14.51 5.44 9.94
C TRP A 78 -13.82 4.34 10.75
N SER A 79 -14.62 3.38 11.24
CA SER A 79 -14.13 2.25 12.03
C SER A 79 -13.40 1.22 11.18
N ASP A 80 -13.82 1.03 9.93
CA ASP A 80 -13.21 0.08 9.01
C ASP A 80 -11.79 0.52 8.63
N LYS A 81 -11.57 1.82 8.40
CA LYS A 81 -10.24 2.36 8.08
C LYS A 81 -9.23 2.18 9.22
N VAL A 82 -9.64 2.33 10.47
CA VAL A 82 -8.74 2.05 11.61
C VAL A 82 -8.47 0.55 11.75
N LYS A 83 -9.49 -0.30 11.61
CA LYS A 83 -9.34 -1.77 11.63
C LYS A 83 -8.40 -2.27 10.54
N TRP A 84 -8.51 -1.69 9.34
CA TRP A 84 -7.63 -2.01 8.23
C TRP A 84 -6.16 -1.69 8.56
N ILE A 85 -5.89 -0.50 9.12
CA ILE A 85 -4.53 -0.14 9.57
C ILE A 85 -4.04 -1.08 10.65
N GLN A 86 -4.87 -1.39 11.64
CA GLN A 86 -4.55 -2.34 12.72
C GLN A 86 -4.18 -3.71 12.16
N HIS A 87 -4.93 -4.20 11.16
CA HIS A 87 -4.70 -5.50 10.55
C HIS A 87 -3.34 -5.58 9.83
N TYR A 88 -2.99 -4.59 8.99
CA TYR A 88 -1.79 -4.66 8.15
C TYR A 88 -0.53 -4.05 8.78
N PHE A 89 -0.67 -3.15 9.75
CA PHE A 89 0.46 -2.45 10.39
C PHE A 89 0.60 -2.75 11.88
N GLY A 90 -0.36 -3.45 12.48
CA GLY A 90 -0.40 -3.83 13.88
C GLY A 90 -1.13 -2.80 14.77
N GLU A 91 -1.80 -3.28 15.81
CA GLU A 91 -2.56 -2.43 16.75
C GLU A 91 -1.80 -2.07 18.03
N GLU A 92 -0.70 -2.75 18.29
CA GLU A 92 0.06 -2.60 19.52
C GLU A 92 0.85 -1.28 19.58
N LYS A 93 1.09 -0.80 20.80
CA LYS A 93 1.92 0.39 21.00
C LYS A 93 3.33 0.14 20.44
N GLY A 94 3.74 0.97 19.48
CA GLY A 94 5.03 0.85 18.81
C GLY A 94 4.94 0.25 17.40
N SER A 95 3.79 -0.33 17.03
CA SER A 95 3.50 -0.75 15.67
C SER A 95 3.53 0.43 14.67
N ALA A 96 3.74 0.10 13.40
CA ALA A 96 3.69 1.08 12.34
C ALA A 96 2.30 1.74 12.30
N LEU A 97 2.26 3.05 12.03
CA LEU A 97 1.02 3.82 11.99
C LEU A 97 0.15 3.84 13.28
N TYR A 98 0.63 3.31 14.41
CA TYR A 98 -0.08 3.40 15.70
C TYR A 98 -0.42 4.86 16.05
N LYS A 99 -1.71 5.17 16.17
CA LYS A 99 -2.26 6.52 16.39
C LYS A 99 -1.81 7.57 15.35
N ARG A 100 -1.67 7.16 14.07
CA ARG A 100 -1.28 8.05 12.96
C ARG A 100 -2.33 8.20 11.86
N LEU A 101 -3.56 7.71 12.09
CA LEU A 101 -4.70 7.95 11.20
C LEU A 101 -5.38 9.27 11.54
N ILE A 102 -5.61 10.09 10.52
CA ILE A 102 -6.42 11.30 10.57
C ILE A 102 -7.55 11.16 9.55
N LEU A 103 -8.78 11.29 10.02
CA LEU A 103 -9.97 11.29 9.17
C LEU A 103 -10.44 12.73 8.97
N SER A 104 -10.51 13.17 7.72
CA SER A 104 -10.89 14.55 7.36
C SER A 104 -11.53 14.63 5.98
N HIS A 105 -12.55 15.48 5.86
CA HIS A 105 -13.12 15.91 4.57
C HIS A 105 -12.37 17.11 3.96
N HIS A 106 -11.43 17.71 4.70
CA HIS A 106 -10.68 18.89 4.30
C HIS A 106 -9.18 18.68 4.51
N LYS A 107 -8.56 17.91 3.59
CA LYS A 107 -7.14 17.58 3.64
C LYS A 107 -6.23 18.81 3.56
N ASN A 108 -6.69 19.89 2.92
CA ASN A 108 -5.99 21.16 2.82
C ASN A 108 -5.78 21.90 4.16
N LEU A 109 -6.51 21.53 5.22
CA LEU A 109 -6.37 22.16 6.54
C LEU A 109 -5.24 21.53 7.36
N ASN A 110 -4.69 20.41 6.91
CA ASN A 110 -3.58 19.76 7.60
C ASN A 110 -2.24 20.37 7.16
N GLN A 111 -1.34 20.58 8.11
CA GLN A 111 0.00 21.09 7.85
C GLN A 111 0.97 19.93 7.61
N GLY A 112 1.59 19.89 6.43
CA GLY A 112 2.63 18.92 6.09
C GLY A 112 3.35 19.29 4.80
N ASP A 113 4.41 18.54 4.49
CA ASP A 113 5.28 18.80 3.34
C ASP A 113 4.76 18.14 2.08
N TYR A 114 4.19 16.92 2.19
CA TYR A 114 3.69 16.14 1.05
C TYR A 114 2.35 15.48 1.37
N LEU A 115 1.50 15.34 0.35
CA LEU A 115 0.29 14.52 0.36
C LEU A 115 0.33 13.57 -0.85
N ILE A 116 0.39 12.26 -0.60
CA ILE A 116 0.28 11.23 -1.63
C ILE A 116 -1.19 10.83 -1.72
N ASP A 117 -1.87 11.15 -2.81
CA ASP A 117 -3.33 11.02 -2.96
C ASP A 117 -3.69 10.80 -4.43
N ASP A 118 -4.66 9.91 -4.71
CA ASP A 118 -5.11 9.54 -6.06
C ASP A 118 -6.02 10.59 -6.70
N ARG A 119 -6.51 11.56 -5.91
CA ARG A 119 -7.51 12.55 -6.35
C ARG A 119 -7.15 13.94 -5.87
N ALA A 120 -7.79 14.94 -6.49
CA ALA A 120 -7.74 16.34 -6.06
C ALA A 120 -8.91 16.74 -5.12
N LYS A 121 -9.80 15.80 -4.78
CA LYS A 121 -11.03 16.04 -4.01
C LYS A 121 -10.75 16.25 -2.51
N ASN A 122 -11.76 16.70 -1.77
CA ASN A 122 -11.69 16.87 -0.30
C ASN A 122 -10.52 17.77 0.15
N GLY A 123 -10.16 18.75 -0.69
CA GLY A 123 -9.06 19.67 -0.44
C GLY A 123 -7.68 19.18 -0.86
N ALA A 124 -7.51 17.94 -1.36
CA ALA A 124 -6.19 17.43 -1.75
C ALA A 124 -5.50 18.32 -2.81
N GLY A 125 -6.23 18.77 -3.83
CA GLY A 125 -5.68 19.67 -4.86
C GLY A 125 -5.40 21.11 -4.37
N LYS A 126 -5.73 21.43 -3.11
CA LYS A 126 -5.46 22.71 -2.44
C LYS A 126 -4.54 22.53 -1.23
N PHE A 127 -3.93 21.35 -1.09
CA PHE A 127 -2.96 21.09 -0.04
C PHE A 127 -1.80 22.07 -0.15
N GLN A 128 -1.36 22.63 0.99
CA GLN A 128 -0.34 23.69 1.00
C GLN A 128 1.07 23.15 0.76
N GLY A 129 1.33 21.92 1.19
CA GLY A 129 2.49 21.17 0.76
C GLY A 129 2.32 20.64 -0.67
N GLU A 130 3.21 19.76 -1.08
CA GLU A 130 3.18 19.20 -2.43
C GLU A 130 2.18 18.03 -2.54
N HIS A 131 1.29 18.09 -3.53
CA HIS A 131 0.39 16.98 -3.86
C HIS A 131 1.08 16.03 -4.85
N VAL A 132 1.51 14.88 -4.34
CA VAL A 132 2.02 13.75 -5.14
C VAL A 132 0.81 12.97 -5.66
N HIS A 133 0.37 13.29 -6.87
CA HIS A 133 -0.86 12.76 -7.47
C HIS A 133 -0.68 11.31 -7.93
N PHE A 134 -0.98 10.36 -7.06
CA PHE A 134 -0.76 8.93 -7.26
C PHE A 134 -1.59 8.38 -8.43
N GLY A 135 -1.03 7.45 -9.20
CA GLY A 135 -1.69 6.83 -10.36
C GLY A 135 -1.62 7.67 -11.66
N THR A 136 -1.03 8.87 -11.63
CA THR A 136 -0.77 9.68 -12.83
C THR A 136 0.48 9.19 -13.59
N GLU A 137 0.76 9.77 -14.76
CA GLU A 137 1.94 9.42 -15.57
C GLU A 137 3.26 9.61 -14.79
N GLN A 138 3.36 10.67 -13.97
CA GLN A 138 4.55 10.94 -13.16
C GLN A 138 4.67 10.00 -11.95
N PHE A 139 3.54 9.63 -11.35
CA PHE A 139 3.48 8.86 -10.10
C PHE A 139 2.62 7.60 -10.24
N THR A 140 2.88 6.83 -11.30
CA THR A 140 2.01 5.70 -11.70
C THR A 140 1.90 4.62 -10.63
N ASN A 141 2.94 4.46 -9.80
CA ASN A 141 2.98 3.48 -8.73
C ASN A 141 3.96 3.89 -7.61
N TRP A 142 4.03 3.06 -6.57
CA TRP A 142 4.88 3.30 -5.41
C TRP A 142 6.38 3.38 -5.71
N ASN A 143 6.91 2.73 -6.76
CA ASN A 143 8.32 2.90 -7.11
C ASN A 143 8.61 4.33 -7.57
N CYS A 144 7.74 4.91 -8.40
CA CYS A 144 7.87 6.31 -8.85
C CYS A 144 7.85 7.27 -7.66
N VAL A 145 6.91 7.07 -6.73
CA VAL A 145 6.78 7.90 -5.52
C VAL A 145 8.00 7.77 -4.61
N LEU A 146 8.47 6.55 -4.34
CA LEU A 146 9.65 6.33 -3.48
C LEU A 146 10.93 6.87 -4.10
N SER A 147 11.08 6.76 -5.42
CA SER A 147 12.20 7.35 -6.15
C SER A 147 12.17 8.87 -6.02
N TYR A 148 11.01 9.49 -6.26
CA TYR A 148 10.81 10.93 -6.16
C TYR A 148 11.11 11.47 -4.76
N LEU A 149 10.61 10.79 -3.72
CA LEU A 149 10.87 11.13 -2.33
C LEU A 149 12.25 10.67 -1.83
N GLY A 150 13.12 10.20 -2.72
CA GLY A 150 14.50 9.82 -2.40
C GLY A 150 14.60 8.74 -1.32
N CYS A 151 13.71 7.76 -1.36
CA CYS A 151 13.72 6.54 -0.54
C CYS A 151 14.31 5.33 -1.30
N GLY A 152 14.56 5.47 -2.60
CA GLY A 152 15.08 4.41 -3.48
C GLY A 152 14.00 3.39 -3.89
N PRO A 153 14.27 2.57 -4.91
CA PRO A 153 13.31 1.58 -5.41
C PRO A 153 13.08 0.47 -4.38
N PHE A 154 12.02 -0.33 -4.55
CA PHE A 154 11.86 -1.55 -3.78
C PHE A 154 13.04 -2.50 -4.00
N THR A 155 13.49 -3.12 -2.92
CA THR A 155 14.37 -4.28 -2.98
C THR A 155 13.55 -5.54 -3.23
N PRO A 156 14.14 -6.64 -3.75
CA PRO A 156 13.45 -7.93 -3.84
C PRO A 156 12.86 -8.40 -2.51
N SER A 157 13.52 -8.08 -1.38
CA SER A 157 13.00 -8.40 -0.04
C SER A 157 11.75 -7.60 0.32
N ASP A 158 11.67 -6.32 -0.10
CA ASP A 158 10.46 -5.50 0.12
C ASP A 158 9.28 -6.11 -0.64
N ILE A 159 9.50 -6.52 -1.90
CA ILE A 159 8.48 -7.15 -2.75
C ILE A 159 8.01 -8.47 -2.12
N LEU A 160 8.94 -9.32 -1.67
CA LEU A 160 8.63 -10.61 -1.05
C LEU A 160 7.81 -10.43 0.24
N GLN A 161 8.14 -9.45 1.08
CA GLN A 161 7.38 -9.16 2.30
C GLN A 161 5.94 -8.74 1.98
N ASP A 162 5.71 -7.94 0.95
CA ASP A 162 4.35 -7.54 0.57
C ASP A 162 3.55 -8.69 -0.04
N CYS A 163 4.19 -9.59 -0.79
CA CYS A 163 3.55 -10.84 -1.23
C CYS A 163 3.12 -11.74 -0.07
N LEU A 164 3.89 -11.77 1.02
CA LEU A 164 3.57 -12.55 2.22
C LEU A 164 2.51 -11.87 3.12
N LYS A 165 2.32 -10.55 3.00
CA LYS A 165 1.36 -9.75 3.79
C LYS A 165 0.00 -9.54 3.14
N LYS A 166 -0.08 -9.52 1.80
CA LYS A 166 -1.36 -9.87 1.15
C LYS A 166 -1.76 -11.20 1.74
N SER A 167 -3.03 -11.38 2.09
CA SER A 167 -3.53 -12.64 2.63
C SER A 167 -3.30 -13.75 1.60
N ALA A 168 -2.08 -14.26 1.54
CA ALA A 168 -1.89 -15.66 1.56
C ALA A 168 -2.54 -16.09 2.88
N ALA A 169 -3.82 -16.46 2.76
CA ALA A 169 -4.07 -17.88 2.94
C ALA A 169 -2.79 -18.58 2.49
N LEU A 170 -1.97 -19.02 3.45
CA LEU A 170 -1.12 -20.17 3.21
C LEU A 170 -2.07 -21.10 2.45
N VAL A 171 -1.89 -21.22 1.14
CA VAL A 171 -2.65 -22.20 0.39
C VAL A 171 -2.21 -23.47 1.06
N GLN A 172 -3.03 -23.96 1.99
CA GLN A 172 -2.80 -25.27 2.53
C GLN A 172 -2.85 -26.14 1.28
N VAL A 173 -1.76 -26.84 1.03
CA VAL A 173 -1.74 -27.83 -0.03
C VAL A 173 -2.68 -28.92 0.45
N GLU A 174 -3.94 -28.81 0.08
CA GLU A 174 -5.02 -29.67 0.57
C GLU A 174 -5.04 -30.99 -0.21
N ASN A 175 -4.41 -31.02 -1.39
CA ASN A 175 -4.31 -32.22 -2.21
C ASN A 175 -3.04 -32.24 -3.09
N GLU A 176 -2.74 -33.43 -3.61
CA GLU A 176 -1.55 -33.67 -4.45
C GLU A 176 -1.53 -32.85 -5.74
N GLU A 177 -2.68 -32.45 -6.28
CA GLU A 177 -2.76 -31.67 -7.52
C GLU A 177 -2.29 -30.24 -7.30
N GLN A 178 -2.69 -29.62 -6.19
CA GLN A 178 -2.18 -28.31 -5.77
C GLN A 178 -0.67 -28.35 -5.48
N SER A 179 -0.18 -29.44 -4.86
CA SER A 179 1.26 -29.63 -4.65
C SER A 179 2.00 -29.62 -5.99
N ARG A 180 1.52 -30.38 -6.97
CA ARG A 180 2.15 -30.49 -8.29
C ARG A 180 2.15 -29.16 -9.05
N VAL A 181 1.10 -28.33 -8.92
CA VAL A 181 1.05 -27.01 -9.57
C VAL A 181 2.04 -26.04 -8.92
N ILE A 182 2.17 -26.06 -7.60
CA ILE A 182 3.13 -25.24 -6.87
C ILE A 182 4.55 -25.70 -7.18
N ASP A 183 4.80 -27.00 -7.18
CA ASP A 183 6.10 -27.58 -7.55
C ASP A 183 6.46 -27.22 -8.99
N ALA A 184 5.51 -27.29 -9.93
CA ALA A 184 5.72 -26.90 -11.31
C ALA A 184 5.97 -25.40 -11.48
N PHE A 185 5.31 -24.54 -10.69
CA PHE A 185 5.57 -23.10 -10.66
C PHE A 185 6.98 -22.83 -10.10
N ALA A 186 7.31 -23.41 -8.95
CA ALA A 186 8.62 -23.28 -8.33
C ALA A 186 9.72 -23.77 -9.29
N ASP A 187 9.54 -24.91 -9.95
CA ASP A 187 10.50 -25.43 -10.93
C ASP A 187 10.60 -24.59 -12.20
N ARG A 188 9.49 -23.98 -12.63
CA ARG A 188 9.46 -23.11 -13.80
C ARG A 188 10.19 -21.79 -13.55
N TYR A 189 10.09 -21.25 -12.34
CA TYR A 189 10.63 -19.94 -11.99
C TYR A 189 11.87 -19.96 -11.10
N LYS A 190 12.34 -21.13 -10.64
CA LYS A 190 13.51 -21.27 -9.74
C LYS A 190 14.75 -20.59 -10.29
N TRP A 191 14.99 -20.70 -11.60
CA TRP A 191 16.16 -20.10 -12.24
C TRP A 191 16.02 -18.59 -12.44
N GLN A 192 14.81 -18.06 -12.59
CA GLN A 192 14.59 -16.61 -12.64
C GLN A 192 14.75 -15.98 -11.25
N VAL A 193 14.27 -16.65 -10.20
CA VAL A 193 14.50 -16.23 -8.81
C VAL A 193 15.99 -16.34 -8.45
N PHE A 194 16.64 -17.44 -8.82
CA PHE A 194 18.09 -17.63 -8.62
C PHE A 194 18.92 -16.60 -9.41
N ASN A 195 18.60 -16.35 -10.68
CA ASN A 195 19.29 -15.33 -11.49
C ASN A 195 19.10 -13.93 -10.91
N LEU A 196 17.90 -13.61 -10.40
CA LEU A 196 17.67 -12.34 -9.73
C LEU A 196 18.54 -12.21 -8.47
N ALA A 197 18.69 -13.30 -7.71
CA ALA A 197 19.58 -13.35 -6.54
C ALA A 197 21.08 -13.25 -6.92
N CYS A 198 21.50 -13.85 -8.02
CA CYS A 198 22.89 -13.79 -8.51
C CYS A 198 23.24 -12.41 -9.09
N VAL A 199 22.35 -11.80 -9.87
CA VAL A 199 22.52 -10.42 -10.36
C VAL A 199 22.66 -9.47 -9.17
N TYR A 200 21.80 -9.65 -8.16
CA TYR A 200 21.86 -8.87 -6.92
C TYR A 200 23.16 -9.08 -6.12
N ALA A 201 23.70 -10.31 -6.07
CA ALA A 201 24.98 -10.59 -5.41
C ALA A 201 26.17 -9.91 -6.14
N ASN A 202 26.17 -9.92 -7.47
CA ASN A 202 27.21 -9.26 -8.27
C ASN A 202 27.16 -7.73 -8.17
N GLU A 203 25.97 -7.13 -8.14
CA GLU A 203 25.82 -5.69 -7.92
C GLU A 203 26.35 -5.23 -6.56
N ASN A 204 26.27 -6.10 -5.54
CA ASN A 204 26.80 -5.81 -4.21
C ASN A 204 28.32 -6.00 -4.13
N ASN A 205 28.89 -7.02 -4.77
CA ASN A 205 30.35 -7.18 -4.85
C ASN A 205 31.04 -6.03 -5.60
N ASN A 206 30.41 -5.50 -6.65
CA ASN A 206 30.92 -4.34 -7.38
C ASN A 206 30.81 -3.01 -6.60
N ARG A 207 29.99 -2.95 -5.54
CA ARG A 207 29.89 -1.80 -4.63
C ARG A 207 30.98 -1.82 -3.55
N THR A 208 31.40 -2.99 -3.09
CA THR A 208 32.51 -3.14 -2.13
C THR A 208 33.87 -2.81 -2.76
N GLU A 209 34.08 -3.11 -4.04
CA GLU A 209 35.32 -2.74 -4.74
C GLU A 209 35.43 -1.22 -5.00
N LYS A 210 34.31 -0.53 -5.24
CA LYS A 210 34.29 0.94 -5.45
C LYS A 210 34.39 1.77 -4.18
N GLN A 211 34.27 1.17 -2.99
CA GLN A 211 34.51 1.84 -1.70
C GLN A 211 35.93 1.61 -1.17
N SER A 212 36.75 0.83 -1.89
CA SER A 212 38.11 0.46 -1.51
C SER A 212 39.20 1.17 -2.35
N ILE A 213 38.85 2.27 -3.03
CA ILE A 213 39.76 3.15 -3.77
C ILE A 213 39.65 4.57 -3.23
#